data_AF-D7MAE2-F1
#
_entry.id   AF-D7MAE2-F1
#
_cell.length_a   1.000
_cell.length_b   1.000
_cell.length_c   1.000
_cell.angle_alpha   90.00
_cell.angle_beta   90.00
_cell.angle_gamma   90.00
#
_symmetry.space_group_name_H-M   'P 1'
#
loop_
_entity.id
_entity.type
_entity.pdbx_description
1 polymer ?
#
loop_
_entity_poly.entity_id
_entity_poly.type
_entity_poly.pdbx_seq_one_letter_code
_entity_poly.pdbx_strand_id
1 'polypeptide(L)' 'GTEIEFVEHVSANTTPCAGIMYYITFWAKAVSSPDLEPKRYQAKVRKFGDDIYVDMVRLRPTQD' A
#
# COMPACT_ATOMS: atom_id res chain seq x y z
N GLY A 1 -7.55 12.69 3.88
CA GLY A 1 -7.14 11.52 3.09
C GLY A 1 -8.36 10.70 2.74
N THR A 2 -8.27 9.83 1.74
CA THR A 2 -9.36 8.88 1.44
C THR A 2 -9.29 7.70 2.40
N GLU A 3 -10.41 7.34 3.01
CA GLU A 3 -10.51 6.14 3.82
C GLU A 3 -10.67 4.91 2.92
N ILE A 4 -9.78 3.94 3.10
CA ILE A 4 -9.73 2.72 2.31
C ILE A 4 -9.71 1.50 3.21
N GLU A 5 -10.43 0.46 2.81
CA GLU A 5 -10.43 -0.83 3.47
C GLU A 5 -9.55 -1.80 2.69
N PHE A 6 -8.60 -2.44 3.37
CA PHE A 6 -7.75 -3.47 2.79
C PHE A 6 -8.59 -4.68 2.37
N VAL A 7 -8.32 -5.20 1.17
CA VAL A 7 -8.99 -6.38 0.63
C VAL A 7 -8.02 -7.56 0.56
N GLU A 8 -6.91 -7.41 -0.17
CA GLU A 8 -5.97 -8.52 -0.41
C GLU A 8 -4.56 -8.02 -0.72
N HIS A 9 -3.55 -8.77 -0.31
CA HIS A 9 -2.16 -8.56 -0.71
C HIS A 9 -1.92 -9.07 -2.15
N VAL A 10 -1.22 -8.28 -2.97
CA VAL A 10 -0.82 -8.70 -4.33
C VAL A 10 0.66 -9.09 -4.37
N SER A 11 1.54 -8.17 -3.96
CA SER A 11 2.98 -8.41 -3.98
C SER A 11 3.72 -7.49 -3.02
N ALA A 12 4.91 -7.90 -2.61
CA ALA A 12 5.82 -7.06 -1.84
C ALA A 12 7.26 -7.28 -2.30
N ASN A 13 8.00 -6.19 -2.49
CA ASN A 13 9.44 -6.22 -2.68
C ASN A 13 10.13 -5.55 -1.49
N THR A 14 11.32 -6.03 -1.15
CA THR A 14 12.12 -5.48 -0.05
C THR A 14 13.46 -4.96 -0.53
N THR A 15 13.94 -3.87 0.07
CA THR A 15 15.29 -3.36 -0.17
C THR A 15 15.96 -3.02 1.17
N PRO A 16 17.19 -3.49 1.41
CA PRO A 16 17.93 -3.11 2.61
C PRO A 16 18.30 -1.62 2.57
N CYS A 17 18.17 -0.94 3.71
CA CYS A 17 18.61 0.44 3.92
C CYS A 17 19.04 0.63 5.39
N ALA A 18 18.90 1.82 5.97
CA ALA A 18 18.82 1.96 7.42
C ALA A 18 17.50 1.34 7.90
N GLY A 19 17.50 0.02 8.12
CA GLY A 19 16.31 -0.80 8.30
C GLY A 19 15.93 -1.57 7.03
N ILE A 20 14.63 -1.85 6.84
CA ILE A 20 14.10 -2.54 5.66
C ILE A 20 13.03 -1.66 5.03
N MET A 21 13.18 -1.39 3.73
CA MET A 21 12.15 -0.72 2.93
C MET A 21 11.28 -1.77 2.23
N TYR A 22 9.97 -1.64 2.37
CA TYR A 22 8.94 -2.47 1.75
C TYR A 22 8.20 -1.66 0.69
N TYR A 23 8.06 -2.25 -0.50
CA TYR A 23 7.25 -1.75 -1.60
C TYR A 23 6.10 -2.73 -1.81
N ILE A 24 4.93 -2.39 -1.29
CA ILE A 24 3.78 -3.30 -1.18
C ILE A 24 2.74 -2.89 -2.21
N THR A 25 2.19 -3.85 -2.93
CA THR A 25 0.99 -3.70 -3.76
C THR A 25 -0.15 -4.50 -3.14
N PHE A 26 -1.31 -3.88 -2.99
CA PHE A 26 -2.50 -4.50 -2.39
C PHE A 26 -3.78 -3.97 -3.04
N TRP A 27 -4.84 -4.76 -2.96
CA TRP A 27 -6.19 -4.34 -3.29
C TRP A 27 -6.82 -3.64 -2.08
N ALA A 28 -7.50 -2.53 -2.34
CA ALA A 28 -8.31 -1.85 -1.34
C ALA A 28 -9.53 -1.20 -2.00
N LYS A 29 -10.61 -1.05 -1.24
CA LYS A 29 -11.84 -0.36 -1.66
C LYS A 29 -12.04 0.90 -0.85
N ALA A 30 -12.65 1.92 -1.46
CA ALA A 30 -12.98 3.14 -0.73
C ALA A 30 -14.17 2.90 0.19
N VAL A 31 -14.05 3.29 1.46
CA VAL A 31 -15.15 3.11 2.45
C VAL A 31 -16.37 3.94 2.07
N SER A 32 -16.16 5.13 1.47
CA SER A 32 -17.23 6.00 0.99
C SER A 32 -17.98 5.46 -0.24
N SER A 33 -17.49 4.39 -0.87
CA SER A 33 -18.05 3.84 -2.12
C SER A 33 -17.84 2.33 -2.15
N PRO A 34 -18.49 1.58 -1.24
CA PRO A 34 -18.26 0.15 -1.05
C PRO A 34 -18.69 -0.70 -2.25
N ASP A 35 -19.61 -0.19 -3.08
CA ASP A 35 -20.10 -0.86 -4.29
C ASP A 35 -19.14 -0.75 -5.48
N LEU A 36 -18.07 0.05 -5.37
CA LEU A 36 -17.05 0.12 -6.41
C LEU A 36 -16.07 -1.05 -6.29
N GLU A 37 -15.68 -1.58 -7.44
CA GLU A 37 -14.63 -2.59 -7.53
C GLU A 37 -13.35 -2.16 -6.79
N PRO A 38 -12.69 -3.07 -6.06
CA PRO A 38 -11.42 -2.79 -5.42
C PRO A 38 -10.39 -2.26 -6.43
N LYS A 39 -9.58 -1.30 -6.00
CA LYS A 39 -8.49 -0.73 -6.80
C LYS A 39 -7.14 -1.18 -6.25
N ARG A 40 -6.13 -1.24 -7.13
CA ARG A 40 -4.75 -1.50 -6.69
C ARG A 40 -4.15 -0.25 -6.09
N TYR A 41 -3.63 -0.40 -4.89
CA TYR A 41 -2.82 0.58 -4.21
C TYR A 41 -1.39 0.07 -4.12
N GLN A 42 -0.47 1.02 -3.97
CA GLN A 42 0.91 0.76 -3.63
C GLN A 42 1.29 1.57 -2.39
N ALA A 43 2.07 0.95 -1.52
CA ALA A 43 2.62 1.59 -0.33
C ALA A 43 4.13 1.45 -0.30
N LYS A 44 4.79 2.50 0.22
CA LYS A 44 6.20 2.47 0.60
C LYS A 44 6.26 2.56 2.12
N VAL A 45 6.81 1.53 2.75
CA VAL A 45 6.86 1.39 4.20
C VAL A 45 8.28 1.08 4.64
N ARG A 46 8.80 1.81 5.62
CA ARG A 46 10.13 1.57 6.19
C ARG A 46 9.98 1.02 7.61
N LYS A 47 10.61 -0.13 7.88
CA LYS A 47 10.75 -0.67 9.23
C LYS A 47 12.18 -0.43 9.73
N PHE A 48 12.31 0.18 10.90
CA PHE A 48 13.61 0.40 11.54
C PHE A 48 13.50 0.09 13.03
N GLY A 49 14.20 -0.96 13.50
CA GLY A 49 13.94 -1.50 14.84
C GLY A 49 12.47 -1.92 14.96
N ASP A 50 11.79 -1.39 15.97
CA ASP A 50 10.35 -1.62 16.20
C ASP A 50 9.45 -0.57 15.52
N ASP A 51 10.04 0.47 14.93
CA ASP A 51 9.29 1.53 14.28
C ASP A 51 8.85 1.13 12.86
N ILE A 52 7.62 1.51 12.49
CA ILE A 52 7.07 1.39 11.14
C ILE A 52 6.67 2.78 10.65
N TYR A 53 7.27 3.20 9.55
CA TYR A 53 7.00 4.46 8.87
C TYR A 53 6.32 4.19 7.54
N VAL A 54 5.11 4.72 7.35
CA VAL A 54 4.42 4.69 6.06
C VAL A 54 4.79 5.95 5.29
N ASP A 55 5.78 5.85 4.40
CA ASP A 55 6.29 6.98 3.64
C ASP A 55 5.29 7.43 2.57
N MET A 56 4.52 6.49 2.00
CA MET A 56 3.55 6.77 0.93
C MET A 56 2.50 5.68 0.81
N VAL A 57 1.26 6.08 0.53
CA VAL A 57 0.19 5.22 0.02
C VAL A 57 -0.49 5.94 -1.14
N ARG A 58 -0.62 5.29 -2.30
CA ARG A 58 -1.30 5.87 -3.47
C ARG A 58 -1.93 4.80 -4.36
N LEU A 59 -2.87 5.20 -5.20
CA LEU A 59 -3.37 4.35 -6.28
C LEU A 59 -2.22 3.93 -7.20
N ARG A 60 -2.17 2.66 -7.55
CA ARG A 60 -1.28 2.18 -8.60
C ARG A 60 -1.82 2.69 -9.93
N PRO A 61 -1.03 3.41 -10.74
CA PRO A 61 -1.47 3.78 -12.08
C PRO A 61 -1.85 2.50 -12.83
N THR A 62 -3.05 2.45 -13.39
CA THR A 62 -3.35 1.51 -14.47
C THR A 62 -2.48 1.94 -15.65
N GLN A 63 -1.59 1.05 -16.11
CA GLN A 63 -1.01 1.24 -17.43
C GLN A 63 -2.15 1.00 -18.41
N ASP A 64 -2.57 2.05 -19.12
CA ASP A 64 -3.32 1.91 -20.37
C ASP A 64 -2.42 1.31 -21.45
#